data_AF-A0A956I4I5-F1
#
_entry.id   AF-A0A956I4I5-F1
#
_cell.length_a   1.000
_cell.length_b   1.000
_cell.length_c   1.000
_cell.angle_alpha   90.00
_cell.angle_beta   90.00
_cell.angle_gamma   90.00
#
_symmetry.space_group_name_H-M   'P 1'
#
loop_
_entity.id
_entity.type
_entity.pdbx_description
1 polymer ?
#
loop_
_entity_poly.entity_id
_entity_poly.type
_entity_poly.pdbx_seq_one_letter_code
_entity_poly.pdbx_strand_id
1 'polypeptide(L)'
;GPDMDAAVATDAGNDAGPSDAAVPSSDAAEGAICSFNRDCAAAARCECDEATGCMCATGTRGTGVNGVDTCTDGNDCASALCVEGPDSVTFYCSDECGTDSDCTGALPRCIDIAFVGRVCVRIPPDAG
;
A
#
# COMPACT_ATOMS: atom_id res chain seq x y z
N GLY A 1 -43.44 -18.33 16.78
CA GLY A 1 -42.49 -17.69 17.73
C GLY A 1 -42.54 -18.44 19.03
N PRO A 2 -41.51 -18.37 19.88
CA PRO A 2 -40.37 -17.43 19.95
C PRO A 2 -39.07 -18.07 19.40
N ASP A 3 -37.83 -17.57 19.51
CA ASP A 3 -37.16 -16.25 19.55
C ASP A 3 -35.68 -16.55 19.92
N MET A 4 -34.74 -15.85 19.27
CA MET A 4 -33.45 -15.32 19.79
C MET A 4 -32.22 -16.23 20.09
N ASP A 5 -31.17 -15.93 19.30
CA ASP A 5 -29.80 -15.51 19.69
C ASP A 5 -28.70 -16.46 20.19
N ALA A 6 -27.59 -16.36 19.44
CA ALA A 6 -26.19 -16.21 19.86
C ALA A 6 -25.48 -17.34 20.64
N ALA A 7 -24.46 -17.91 20.00
CA ALA A 7 -23.12 -17.95 20.58
C ALA A 7 -22.06 -18.16 19.47
N VAL A 8 -21.30 -17.09 19.23
CA VAL A 8 -20.00 -17.11 18.58
C VAL A 8 -19.05 -17.98 19.40
N ALA A 9 -18.39 -18.94 18.75
CA ALA A 9 -17.14 -19.51 19.23
C ALA A 9 -16.38 -20.11 18.04
N THR A 10 -15.94 -19.25 17.12
CA THR A 10 -14.81 -19.65 16.27
C THR A 10 -13.55 -19.44 17.11
N ASP A 11 -13.07 -20.57 17.59
CA ASP A 11 -11.81 -20.79 18.29
C ASP A 11 -10.68 -19.91 17.72
N ALA A 12 -10.26 -18.91 18.49
CA ALA A 12 -9.02 -18.19 18.28
C ALA A 12 -7.86 -19.11 18.67
N GLY A 13 -7.57 -20.06 17.78
CA GLY A 13 -6.39 -20.91 17.83
C GLY A 13 -5.14 -20.05 17.61
N ASN A 14 -4.59 -19.60 18.73
CA ASN A 14 -3.29 -18.97 18.89
C ASN A 14 -2.17 -19.87 18.31
N ASP A 15 -1.68 -19.54 17.11
CA ASP A 15 -0.45 -20.12 16.57
C ASP A 15 0.65 -19.07 16.53
N ALA A 16 1.50 -19.08 17.56
CA ALA A 16 2.69 -18.27 17.67
C ALA A 16 3.84 -18.97 16.92
N GLY A 17 4.01 -18.61 15.63
CA GLY A 17 5.18 -18.91 14.79
C GLY A 17 5.90 -17.62 14.37
N PRO A 18 7.17 -17.67 13.95
CA PRO A 18 8.09 -16.53 13.97
C PRO A 18 7.78 -15.51 12.86
N SER A 19 7.31 -14.32 13.24
CA SER A 19 7.37 -13.06 12.47
C SER A 19 7.26 -13.18 10.94
N ASP A 20 6.23 -13.86 10.44
CA ASP A 20 5.74 -13.59 9.10
C ASP A 20 5.02 -12.25 9.17
N ALA A 21 5.54 -11.23 8.49
CA ALA A 21 4.91 -9.94 8.38
C ALA A 21 3.43 -10.16 8.06
N ALA A 22 2.55 -9.79 9.00
CA ALA A 22 1.12 -9.96 8.82
C ALA A 22 0.76 -9.38 7.45
N VAL A 23 0.30 -10.22 6.52
CA VAL A 23 -0.26 -9.73 5.26
C VAL A 23 -1.37 -8.79 5.66
N PRO A 24 -1.27 -7.49 5.34
CA PRO A 24 -2.29 -6.56 5.77
C PRO A 24 -3.62 -7.01 5.17
N SER A 25 -4.61 -7.28 6.04
CA SER A 25 -5.96 -7.56 5.56
C SER A 25 -6.46 -6.31 4.87
N SER A 26 -7.02 -6.40 3.66
CA SER A 26 -7.89 -5.34 3.17
C SER A 26 -8.93 -5.06 4.27
N ASP A 27 -8.99 -3.83 4.76
CA ASP A 27 -9.73 -3.39 5.94
C ASP A 27 -9.02 -3.49 7.31
N ALA A 28 -7.69 -3.43 7.36
CA ALA A 28 -6.98 -3.36 8.63
C ALA A 28 -7.35 -2.09 9.44
N ALA A 29 -7.40 -2.26 10.77
CA ALA A 29 -7.74 -1.20 11.72
C ALA A 29 -6.61 -0.17 11.86
N GLU A 30 -6.93 0.98 12.46
CA GLU A 30 -5.94 2.01 12.79
C GLU A 30 -4.78 1.42 13.62
N GLY A 31 -3.55 1.82 13.30
CA GLY A 31 -2.31 1.34 13.91
C GLY A 31 -1.80 0.00 13.35
N ALA A 32 -2.53 -0.66 12.46
CA ALA A 32 -2.03 -1.85 11.77
C ALA A 32 -0.94 -1.50 10.76
N ILE A 33 0.02 -2.39 10.56
CA ILE A 33 1.04 -2.25 9.51
C ILE A 33 0.36 -2.31 8.14
N CYS A 34 0.78 -1.44 7.24
CA CYS A 34 0.30 -1.40 5.85
C CYS A 34 1.47 -1.14 4.90
N SER A 35 1.29 -1.53 3.64
CA SER A 35 2.17 -1.14 2.54
C SER A 35 1.48 -0.17 1.60
N PHE A 36 0.15 -0.30 1.46
CA PHE A 36 -0.68 0.52 0.57
C PHE A 36 -1.99 0.93 1.24
N ASN A 37 -2.66 1.93 0.70
CA ASN A 37 -3.99 2.33 1.17
C ASN A 37 -5.02 1.19 1.17
N ARG A 38 -4.93 0.25 0.22
CA ARG A 38 -5.87 -0.88 0.11
C ARG A 38 -5.84 -1.83 1.32
N ASP A 39 -4.75 -1.79 2.06
CA ASP A 39 -4.53 -2.57 3.29
C ASP A 39 -5.32 -2.00 4.46
N CYS A 40 -5.68 -0.73 4.41
CA CYS A 40 -6.40 -0.08 5.50
C CYS A 40 -7.91 -0.11 5.26
N ALA A 41 -8.68 0.02 6.35
CA ALA A 41 -10.11 0.31 6.27
C ALA A 41 -10.41 1.46 5.29
N ALA A 42 -11.55 1.40 4.61
CA ALA A 42 -11.92 2.39 3.59
C ALA A 42 -11.88 3.86 4.06
N ALA A 43 -12.09 4.11 5.37
CA ALA A 43 -12.03 5.43 6.00
C ALA A 43 -10.63 5.81 6.53
N ALA A 44 -9.63 4.96 6.32
CA ALA A 44 -8.25 5.13 6.72
C ALA A 44 -7.32 5.14 5.50
N ARG A 45 -6.11 5.66 5.72
CA ARG A 45 -5.02 5.69 4.76
C ARG A 45 -3.78 5.03 5.36
N CYS A 46 -2.91 4.51 4.51
CA CYS A 46 -1.60 4.06 4.92
C CYS A 46 -0.68 5.28 5.05
N GLU A 47 -0.23 5.58 6.25
CA GLU A 47 0.64 6.71 6.54
C GLU A 47 2.03 6.20 6.91
N CYS A 48 3.03 6.65 6.17
CA CYS A 48 4.41 6.20 6.31
C CYS A 48 5.27 7.30 6.95
N ASP A 49 5.96 6.93 8.02
CA ASP A 49 6.96 7.74 8.68
C ASP A 49 8.27 6.96 8.75
N GLU A 50 9.40 7.61 8.47
CA GLU A 50 10.70 6.92 8.41
C GLU A 50 11.16 6.38 9.77
N ALA A 51 10.67 6.94 10.89
CA ALA A 51 11.05 6.49 12.22
C ALA A 51 10.23 5.28 12.71
N THR A 52 8.98 5.17 12.28
CA THR A 52 8.02 4.19 12.80
C THR A 52 7.51 3.18 11.77
N GLY A 53 7.77 3.42 10.48
CA GLY A 53 7.26 2.62 9.38
C GLY A 53 5.88 3.08 8.91
N CYS A 54 5.21 2.22 8.14
CA CYS A 54 3.90 2.50 7.57
C CYS A 54 2.78 1.87 8.40
N MET A 55 1.81 2.68 8.82
CA MET A 55 0.65 2.24 9.60
C MET A 55 -0.65 2.85 9.10
N CYS A 56 -1.75 2.13 9.27
CA CYS A 56 -3.08 2.66 8.97
C CYS A 56 -3.44 3.79 9.94
N ALA A 57 -3.73 4.96 9.40
CA ALA A 57 -4.16 6.14 10.14
C ALA A 57 -5.53 6.61 9.63
N THR A 58 -6.37 7.11 10.54
CA THR A 58 -7.63 7.74 10.13
C THR A 58 -7.34 8.94 9.23
N GLY A 59 -7.95 8.98 8.04
CA GLY A 59 -7.72 10.07 7.09
C GLY A 59 -8.21 9.77 5.68
N THR A 60 -8.40 10.83 4.90
CA THR A 60 -8.71 10.72 3.47
C THR A 60 -7.48 10.26 2.69
N ARG A 61 -7.69 9.29 1.81
CA ARG A 61 -6.70 8.84 0.83
C ARG A 61 -6.50 9.90 -0.25
N GLY A 62 -5.31 9.91 -0.83
CA GLY A 62 -5.03 10.66 -2.04
C GLY A 62 -5.84 10.16 -3.24
N THR A 63 -5.76 10.89 -4.35
CA THR A 63 -6.45 10.54 -5.60
C THR A 63 -5.52 10.42 -6.80
N GLY A 64 -4.23 10.68 -6.62
CA GLY A 64 -3.24 10.64 -7.69
C GLY A 64 -3.11 9.24 -8.30
N VAL A 65 -3.05 9.21 -9.63
CA VAL A 65 -3.05 8.01 -10.47
C VAL A 65 -1.62 7.59 -10.82
N ASN A 66 -1.37 6.28 -10.74
CA ASN A 66 -0.09 5.65 -11.04
C ASN A 66 0.49 6.12 -12.38
N GLY A 67 1.71 6.67 -12.32
CA GLY A 67 2.52 7.03 -13.49
C GLY A 67 2.01 8.25 -14.26
N VAL A 68 0.91 8.86 -13.81
CA VAL A 68 0.26 10.01 -14.47
C VAL A 68 0.43 11.27 -13.62
N ASP A 69 0.00 11.20 -12.36
CA ASP A 69 -0.01 12.36 -11.48
C ASP A 69 1.31 12.50 -10.71
N THR A 70 1.80 13.72 -10.61
CA THR A 70 2.95 14.06 -9.76
C THR A 70 2.52 14.15 -8.29
N CYS A 71 3.43 13.85 -7.37
CA CYS A 71 3.18 13.89 -5.93
C CYS A 71 4.30 14.60 -5.18
N THR A 72 3.96 15.14 -4.01
CA THR A 72 4.93 15.64 -3.04
C THR A 72 5.28 14.55 -2.02
N ASP A 73 4.27 13.81 -1.58
CA ASP A 73 4.41 12.67 -0.69
C ASP A 73 3.34 11.60 -0.97
N GLY A 74 3.39 10.49 -0.24
CA GLY A 74 2.46 9.37 -0.42
C GLY A 74 0.98 9.75 -0.27
N ASN A 75 0.65 10.75 0.53
CA ASN A 75 -0.75 11.13 0.80
C ASN A 75 -1.46 11.72 -0.41
N ASP A 76 -0.73 12.17 -1.43
CA ASP A 76 -1.31 12.66 -2.69
C ASP A 76 -1.86 11.50 -3.55
N CYS A 77 -1.36 10.28 -3.32
CA CYS A 77 -1.55 9.14 -4.20
C CYS A 77 -2.67 8.21 -3.72
N ALA A 78 -3.43 7.66 -4.66
CA ALA A 78 -4.49 6.69 -4.36
C ALA A 78 -3.95 5.46 -3.60
N SER A 79 -2.71 5.07 -3.86
CA SER A 79 -2.02 3.92 -3.26
C SER A 79 -1.28 4.22 -1.95
N ALA A 80 -1.07 5.48 -1.59
CA ALA A 80 -0.10 5.97 -0.59
C ALA A 80 1.39 5.97 -1.02
N LEU A 81 1.69 5.71 -2.29
CA LEU A 81 3.08 5.57 -2.76
C LEU A 81 3.49 6.67 -3.74
N CYS A 82 4.53 7.43 -3.39
CA CYS A 82 5.13 8.49 -4.20
C CYS A 82 6.59 8.14 -4.48
N VAL A 83 6.96 7.96 -5.76
CA VAL A 83 8.29 7.46 -6.16
C VAL A 83 8.94 8.35 -7.20
N GLU A 84 10.26 8.23 -7.29
CA GLU A 84 11.07 8.98 -8.24
C GLU A 84 10.69 8.67 -9.70
N GLY A 85 10.51 9.73 -10.48
CA GLY A 85 10.23 9.69 -11.91
C GLY A 85 11.48 9.70 -12.80
N PRO A 86 11.30 9.67 -14.13
CA PRO A 86 12.40 9.50 -15.09
C PRO A 86 13.52 10.54 -15.01
N ASP A 87 13.21 11.76 -14.60
CA ASP A 87 14.16 12.88 -14.51
C ASP A 87 14.90 12.94 -13.16
N SER A 88 14.60 12.03 -12.23
CA SER A 88 15.19 11.99 -10.89
C SER A 88 14.93 13.23 -10.01
N VAL A 89 13.99 14.09 -10.42
CA VAL A 89 13.64 15.33 -9.71
C VAL A 89 12.14 15.39 -9.44
N THR A 90 11.34 14.90 -10.39
CA THR A 90 9.89 14.84 -10.29
C THR A 90 9.48 13.50 -9.71
N PHE A 91 8.59 13.52 -8.73
CA PHE A 91 8.00 12.32 -8.16
C PHE A 91 6.60 12.09 -8.72
N TYR A 92 6.25 10.83 -8.92
CA TYR A 92 4.96 10.39 -9.46
C TYR A 92 4.31 9.39 -8.52
N CYS A 93 2.99 9.44 -8.49
CA CYS A 93 2.22 8.41 -7.81
C CYS A 93 2.50 7.05 -8.44
N SER A 94 2.73 6.04 -7.62
CA SER A 94 2.93 4.64 -8.01
C SER A 94 1.76 3.79 -7.49
N ASP A 95 1.71 2.52 -7.85
CA ASP A 95 0.82 1.54 -7.26
C ASP A 95 1.48 0.16 -7.33
N GLU A 96 0.88 -0.80 -6.63
CA GLU A 96 1.25 -2.21 -6.75
C GLU A 96 1.06 -2.72 -8.19
N CYS A 97 1.86 -3.71 -8.56
CA CYS A 97 1.79 -4.30 -9.90
C CYS A 97 2.04 -5.81 -9.89
N GLY A 98 1.39 -6.48 -10.84
CA GLY A 98 1.67 -7.87 -11.19
C GLY A 98 2.74 -7.99 -12.26
N THR A 99 2.75 -7.06 -13.22
CA THR A 99 3.58 -7.07 -14.41
C THR A 99 3.79 -5.64 -14.93
N ASP A 100 4.73 -5.46 -15.88
CA ASP A 100 4.96 -4.16 -16.53
C ASP A 100 3.70 -3.61 -17.24
N SER A 101 2.68 -4.42 -17.56
CA SER A 101 1.43 -3.92 -18.17
C SER A 101 0.46 -3.25 -17.20
N ASP A 102 0.66 -3.44 -15.89
CA ASP A 102 -0.13 -2.74 -14.86
C ASP A 102 0.39 -1.31 -14.63
N CYS A 103 1.57 -1.04 -15.17
CA CYS A 103 2.34 0.18 -15.00
C CYS A 103 2.16 1.10 -16.21
N THR A 104 2.05 2.41 -15.98
CA THR A 104 1.74 3.37 -17.05
C THR A 104 2.58 4.63 -16.98
N GLY A 105 2.53 5.44 -18.03
CA GLY A 105 3.11 6.78 -18.07
C GLY A 105 4.59 6.82 -17.68
N ALA A 106 4.90 7.63 -16.67
CA ALA A 106 6.26 7.88 -16.18
C ALA A 106 6.90 6.69 -15.45
N LEU A 107 6.10 5.69 -15.03
CA LEU A 107 6.55 4.58 -14.19
C LEU A 107 6.24 3.22 -14.86
N PRO A 108 6.87 2.85 -15.99
CA PRO A 108 6.43 1.72 -16.80
C PRO A 108 6.95 0.33 -16.36
N ARG A 109 7.74 0.23 -15.28
CA ARG A 109 8.36 -1.04 -14.88
C ARG A 109 7.80 -1.54 -13.56
N CYS A 110 7.42 -2.81 -13.51
CA CYS A 110 7.00 -3.49 -12.31
C CYS A 110 8.19 -4.21 -11.66
N ILE A 111 8.66 -3.70 -10.53
CA ILE A 111 9.86 -4.22 -9.86
C ILE A 111 9.55 -4.55 -8.41
N ASP A 112 10.11 -5.64 -7.91
CA ASP A 112 10.06 -6.02 -6.49
C ASP A 112 11.07 -5.22 -5.68
N ILE A 113 10.56 -4.41 -4.76
CA ILE A 113 11.37 -3.64 -3.81
C ILE A 113 11.23 -4.30 -2.44
N ALA A 114 12.36 -4.69 -1.85
CA ALA A 114 12.38 -5.31 -0.53
C ALA A 114 11.61 -4.48 0.49
N PHE A 115 10.75 -5.15 1.28
CA PHE A 115 9.91 -4.57 2.33
C PHE A 115 8.76 -3.64 1.88
N VAL A 116 8.64 -3.34 0.57
CA VAL A 116 7.49 -2.62 0.00
C VAL A 116 6.62 -3.56 -0.84
N GLY A 117 7.25 -4.44 -1.63
CA GLY A 117 6.60 -5.32 -2.59
C GLY A 117 6.82 -4.87 -4.04
N ARG A 118 6.02 -5.42 -4.96
CA ARG A 118 6.11 -5.11 -6.39
C ARG A 118 5.33 -3.85 -6.74
N VAL A 119 6.05 -2.86 -7.26
CA VAL A 119 5.49 -1.53 -7.54
C VAL A 119 5.95 -0.99 -8.89
N CYS A 120 5.17 -0.07 -9.43
CA CYS A 120 5.49 0.63 -10.67
C CYS A 120 6.57 1.69 -10.45
N VAL A 121 7.66 1.60 -11.20
CA VAL A 121 8.81 2.50 -11.10
C VAL A 121 9.28 2.96 -12.48
N ARG A 122 10.09 4.02 -12.49
CA ARG A 122 10.80 4.47 -13.68
C ARG A 122 11.70 3.37 -14.26
N ILE A 123 12.06 3.50 -15.53
CA ILE A 123 13.08 2.62 -16.14
C ILE A 123 14.41 2.83 -15.39
N PRO A 124 15.05 1.77 -14.87
CA PRO A 124 16.36 1.88 -14.25
C PRO A 124 17.40 2.42 -15.26
N PRO A 125 18.33 3.30 -14.85
CA PRO A 125 19.29 3.91 -15.76
C PRO A 125 20.22 2.89 -16.45
N ASP A 126 20.46 1.73 -15.84
CA ASP A 126 21.30 0.65 -16.39
C ASP A 126 20.52 -0.35 -17.26
N ALA A 127 19.21 -0.15 -17.45
CA ALA A 127 18.36 -1.01 -18.28
C ALA A 127 18.22 -0.49 -19.72
N GLY A 128 19.06 0.47 -20.13
CA GLY A 128 19.10 1.11 -21.46
C GLY A 128 20.40 0.86 -22.20
#